data_AF-A0A3C7VX22-F1
#
_entry.id   AF-A0A3C7VX22-F1
#
_cell.length_a   1.000
_cell.length_b   1.000
_cell.length_c   1.000
_cell.angle_alpha   90.00
_cell.angle_beta   90.00
_cell.angle_gamma   90.00
#
_symmetry.space_group_name_H-M   'P 1'
#
loop_
_entity.id
_entity.type
_entity.pdbx_description
1 polymer ?
#
loop_
_entity_poly.entity_id
_entity_poly.type
_entity_poly.pdbx_seq_one_letter_code
_entity_poly.pdbx_strand_id
1 'polypeptide(L)'
;YRNFCNKIWNAARYVLMNTEGEDCGQEASAPVSYHLVDRWIRSRLQDTVGEVHRALGNYRFDIAAQVLYDFIWNEYCDWYLELSKVALRDGAEDEAALRGTRQTLVQVLESVLRLLHPFMPFITEEIWQ
;
A
#
# COMPACT_ATOMS: atom_id res chain seq x y z
N TYR A 1 10.29 7.10 15.84
CA TYR A 1 9.92 5.77 15.32
C TYR A 1 8.58 5.22 15.84
N ARG A 2 8.22 5.31 17.14
CA ARG A 2 6.91 4.81 17.65
C ARG A 2 5.69 5.28 16.84
N ASN A 3 5.62 6.57 16.50
CA ASN A 3 4.51 7.13 15.73
C ASN A 3 4.41 6.53 14.32
N PHE A 4 5.55 6.20 13.71
CA PHE A 4 5.59 5.60 12.38
C PHE A 4 5.13 4.13 12.42
N CYS A 5 5.59 3.35 13.40
CA CYS A 5 5.09 2.00 13.64
C CYS A 5 3.56 1.99 13.83
N ASN A 6 3.03 2.92 14.64
CA ASN A 6 1.59 3.07 14.82
C ASN A 6 0.86 3.42 13.51
N LYS A 7 1.45 4.27 12.66
CA LYS A 7 0.88 4.66 11.37
C LYS A 7 0.75 3.45 10.45
N ILE A 8 1.79 2.63 10.33
CA ILE A 8 1.78 1.41 9.51
C ILE A 8 0.79 0.39 10.05
N TRP A 9 0.76 0.19 11.37
CA TRP A 9 -0.19 -0.72 12.01
C TRP A 9 -1.65 -0.31 11.74
N ASN A 10 -1.96 0.97 11.87
CA ASN A 10 -3.30 1.49 11.59
C ASN A 10 -3.66 1.40 10.09
N ALA A 11 -2.70 1.67 9.20
CA ALA A 11 -2.90 1.48 7.76
C ALA A 11 -3.20 0.02 7.42
N ALA A 12 -2.45 -0.93 7.97
CA ALA A 12 -2.66 -2.35 7.78
C ALA A 12 -4.04 -2.80 8.29
N ARG A 13 -4.42 -2.40 9.50
CA ARG A 13 -5.76 -2.68 10.05
C ARG A 13 -6.88 -2.14 9.17
N TYR A 14 -6.71 -0.94 8.61
CA TYR A 14 -7.68 -0.39 7.67
C TYR A 14 -7.78 -1.25 6.41
N VAL A 15 -6.65 -1.63 5.81
CA VAL A 15 -6.65 -2.49 4.61
C VAL A 15 -7.35 -3.82 4.90
N LEU A 16 -6.90 -4.56 5.91
CA LEU A 16 -7.46 -5.87 6.28
C LEU A 16 -8.97 -5.81 6.51
N MET A 17 -9.44 -4.81 7.26
CA MET A 17 -10.87 -4.61 7.54
C MET A 17 -11.72 -4.41 6.27
N ASN A 18 -11.14 -3.93 5.17
CA ASN A 18 -11.86 -3.67 3.92
C ASN A 18 -11.63 -4.74 2.83
N THR A 19 -10.79 -5.74 3.11
CA THR A 19 -10.35 -6.75 2.13
C THR A 19 -10.54 -8.18 2.61
N GLU A 20 -10.59 -8.43 3.92
CA GLU A 20 -10.90 -9.76 4.46
C GLU A 20 -12.32 -10.21 4.07
N GLY A 21 -12.42 -11.38 3.46
CA GLY A 21 -13.69 -11.94 2.98
C GLY A 21 -14.22 -11.30 1.70
N GLU A 22 -13.49 -10.36 1.10
CA GLU A 22 -13.88 -9.64 -0.10
C GLU A 22 -13.06 -10.08 -1.33
N ASP A 23 -13.63 -9.90 -2.52
CA ASP A 23 -12.90 -10.16 -3.77
C ASP A 23 -11.84 -9.08 -4.02
N CYS A 24 -10.58 -9.47 -3.85
CA CYS A 24 -9.41 -8.62 -4.03
C CYS A 24 -8.71 -8.86 -5.39
N GLY A 25 -9.36 -9.53 -6.34
CA GLY A 25 -8.81 -9.79 -7.68
C GLY A 25 -7.56 -10.67 -7.65
N GLN A 26 -7.46 -11.58 -6.68
CA GLN A 26 -6.37 -12.56 -6.58
C GLN A 26 -6.52 -13.67 -7.63
N GLU A 27 -7.77 -14.05 -7.91
CA GLU A 27 -8.11 -14.92 -9.02
C GLU A 27 -8.39 -14.07 -10.26
N ALA A 28 -7.78 -14.40 -11.40
CA ALA A 28 -8.03 -13.75 -12.69
C ALA A 28 -9.40 -14.11 -13.29
N SER A 29 -10.36 -14.51 -12.44
CA SER A 29 -11.66 -15.03 -12.80
C SER A 29 -12.66 -13.92 -13.16
N ALA A 30 -12.38 -12.68 -12.77
CA ALA A 30 -13.28 -11.54 -12.98
C ALA A 30 -12.53 -10.26 -13.41
N PRO A 31 -13.19 -9.35 -14.16
CA PRO A 31 -12.55 -8.14 -14.66
C PRO A 31 -12.18 -7.19 -13.53
N VAL A 32 -11.03 -6.53 -13.66
CA VAL A 32 -10.58 -5.49 -12.73
C VAL A 32 -10.55 -4.15 -13.47
N SER A 33 -11.16 -3.13 -12.87
CA SER A 33 -11.07 -1.75 -13.34
C SER A 33 -10.36 -0.91 -12.29
N TYR A 34 -9.43 -0.06 -12.73
CA TYR A 34 -8.70 0.83 -11.83
C TYR A 34 -9.18 2.26 -12.01
N HIS A 35 -9.46 2.95 -10.90
CA HIS A 35 -9.65 4.38 -10.92
C HIS A 35 -8.33 5.10 -11.21
N LEU A 36 -8.43 6.42 -11.47
CA LEU A 36 -7.26 7.26 -11.62
C LEU A 36 -6.36 7.20 -10.39
N VAL A 37 -6.97 7.19 -9.20
CA VAL A 37 -6.24 7.20 -7.92
C VAL A 37 -5.48 5.89 -7.70
N ASP A 38 -6.06 4.75 -8.08
CA ASP A 38 -5.39 3.45 -8.00
C ASP A 38 -4.18 3.40 -8.93
N ARG A 39 -4.33 3.88 -10.17
CA ARG A 39 -3.21 3.97 -11.11
C ARG A 39 -2.11 4.91 -10.61
N TRP A 40 -2.50 6.03 -10.02
CA TRP A 40 -1.57 6.99 -9.44
C TRP A 40 -0.71 6.36 -8.35
N ILE A 41 -1.32 5.76 -7.31
CA ILE A 41 -0.53 5.21 -6.21
C ILE A 41 0.36 4.04 -6.65
N ARG A 42 -0.09 3.24 -7.62
CA ARG A 42 0.72 2.15 -8.21
C ARG A 42 1.93 2.71 -8.94
N SER A 43 1.76 3.79 -9.71
CA SER A 43 2.87 4.46 -10.38
C SER A 43 3.87 5.01 -9.36
N ARG A 44 3.37 5.68 -8.31
CA ARG A 44 4.22 6.23 -7.25
C ARG A 44 4.99 5.15 -6.51
N LEU A 45 4.36 4.01 -6.23
CA LEU A 45 5.03 2.85 -5.67
C LEU A 45 6.19 2.37 -6.54
N GLN A 46 6.03 2.34 -7.88
CA GLN A 46 7.13 1.93 -8.76
C GLN A 46 8.31 2.90 -8.72
N ASP A 47 8.03 4.21 -8.69
CA ASP A 47 9.06 5.24 -8.52
C ASP A 47 9.81 5.02 -7.19
N THR A 48 9.06 4.83 -6.09
CA THR A 48 9.60 4.56 -4.75
C THR A 48 10.46 3.30 -4.72
N VAL A 49 10.01 2.20 -5.33
CA VAL A 49 10.80 0.96 -5.44
C VAL A 49 12.13 1.22 -6.13
N GLY A 50 12.11 1.95 -7.26
CA GLY A 50 13.33 2.30 -8.00
C GLY A 50 14.30 3.14 -7.18
N GLU A 51 13.80 4.12 -6.44
CA GLU A 51 14.61 4.97 -5.57
C GLU A 51 15.21 4.20 -4.39
N VAL A 52 14.43 3.35 -3.74
CA VAL A 52 14.89 2.49 -2.65
C VAL A 52 15.96 1.53 -3.12
N HIS A 53 15.75 0.84 -4.25
CA HIS A 53 16.77 -0.04 -4.83
C HIS A 53 18.07 0.70 -5.15
N ARG A 54 17.99 1.90 -5.74
CA ARG A 54 19.15 2.73 -6.03
C ARG A 54 19.86 3.17 -4.74
N ALA A 55 19.13 3.58 -3.71
CA ALA A 55 19.71 4.00 -2.44
C ALA A 55 20.41 2.83 -1.73
N LEU A 56 19.74 1.67 -1.64
CA LEU A 56 20.32 0.45 -1.06
C LEU A 56 21.53 -0.04 -1.85
N GLY A 57 21.49 -0.02 -3.18
CA GLY A 57 22.64 -0.37 -4.03
C GLY A 57 23.87 0.53 -3.84
N ASN A 58 23.66 1.76 -3.34
CA ASN A 58 24.72 2.70 -2.96
C ASN A 58 25.00 2.73 -1.45
N TYR A 59 24.50 1.75 -0.69
CA TYR A 59 24.62 1.67 0.77
C TYR A 59 24.06 2.89 1.53
N ARG A 60 23.14 3.63 0.92
CA ARG A 60 22.46 4.79 1.50
C ARG A 60 21.15 4.39 2.17
N PHE A 61 21.27 3.63 3.26
CA PHE A 61 20.13 3.18 4.08
C PHE A 61 19.31 4.33 4.65
N ASP A 62 19.95 5.46 4.96
CA ASP A 62 19.30 6.69 5.41
C ASP A 62 18.34 7.25 4.35
N ILE A 63 18.77 7.29 3.08
CA ILE A 63 17.93 7.76 1.97
C ILE A 63 16.82 6.77 1.67
N ALA A 64 17.12 5.46 1.65
CA ALA A 64 16.12 4.42 1.44
C ALA A 64 14.99 4.49 2.49
N ALA A 65 15.36 4.63 3.77
CA ALA A 65 14.39 4.78 4.86
C ALA A 65 13.56 6.07 4.73
N GLN A 66 14.19 7.20 4.36
CA GLN A 66 13.49 8.47 4.18
C GLN A 66 12.49 8.41 3.02
N VAL A 67 12.89 7.85 1.87
CA VAL A 67 12.00 7.68 0.70
C VAL A 67 10.79 6.82 1.06
N LEU A 68 11.00 5.71 1.78
CA LEU A 68 9.89 4.87 2.24
C LEU A 68 9.00 5.61 3.24
N TYR A 69 9.58 6.33 4.19
CA TYR A 69 8.82 7.14 5.14
C TYR A 69 7.91 8.13 4.42
N ASP A 70 8.47 8.87 3.44
CA ASP A 70 7.74 9.90 2.71
C ASP A 70 6.61 9.29 1.86
N PHE A 71 6.86 8.18 1.16
CA PHE A 71 5.82 7.49 0.40
C PHE A 71 4.70 6.97 1.32
N ILE A 72 5.05 6.24 2.39
CA ILE A 72 4.08 5.61 3.29
C ILE A 72 3.23 6.66 3.98
N TRP A 73 3.87 7.70 4.51
CA TRP A 73 3.19 8.73 5.27
C TRP A 73 2.36 9.64 4.36
N ASN A 74 3.03 10.31 3.42
CA ASN A 74 2.44 11.43 2.71
C ASN A 74 1.61 10.99 1.51
N GLU A 75 1.95 9.89 0.83
CA GLU A 75 1.25 9.48 -0.39
C GLU A 75 0.25 8.37 -0.11
N TYR A 76 0.69 7.30 0.56
CA TYR A 76 -0.18 6.16 0.82
C TYR A 76 -1.21 6.47 1.91
N CYS A 77 -0.76 6.82 3.12
CA CYS A 77 -1.68 6.99 4.24
C CYS A 77 -2.49 8.29 4.18
N ASP A 78 -1.87 9.42 3.88
CA ASP A 78 -2.55 10.72 3.93
C ASP A 78 -3.45 10.96 2.70
N TRP A 79 -3.12 10.38 1.54
CA TRP A 79 -3.92 10.53 0.31
C TRP A 79 -4.64 9.25 -0.09
N TYR A 80 -3.92 8.18 -0.42
CA TYR A 80 -4.54 7.03 -1.05
C TYR A 80 -5.58 6.35 -0.14
N LEU A 81 -5.27 6.13 1.14
CA LEU A 81 -6.22 5.51 2.08
C LEU A 81 -7.47 6.37 2.32
N GLU A 82 -7.35 7.69 2.25
CA GLU A 82 -8.52 8.58 2.40
C GLU A 82 -9.38 8.57 1.13
N LEU A 83 -8.76 8.53 -0.05
CA LEU A 83 -9.45 8.45 -1.33
C LEU A 83 -10.10 7.07 -1.54
N SER A 84 -9.46 5.98 -1.09
CA SER A 84 -10.04 4.64 -1.17
C SER A 84 -11.31 4.49 -0.33
N LYS A 85 -11.45 5.22 0.79
CA LYS A 85 -12.71 5.23 1.56
C LYS A 85 -13.89 5.72 0.73
N VAL A 86 -13.68 6.71 -0.12
CA VAL A 86 -14.72 7.24 -1.02
C VAL A 86 -15.06 6.18 -2.08
N ALA A 87 -14.05 5.59 -2.71
CA ALA A 87 -14.24 4.54 -3.72
C ALA A 87 -14.97 3.31 -3.16
N LEU A 88 -14.61 2.85 -1.95
CA LEU A 88 -15.24 1.69 -1.31
C LEU A 88 -16.66 1.96 -0.81
N ARG A 89 -16.97 3.20 -0.39
CA ARG A 89 -18.32 3.55 0.08
C ARG A 89 -19.27 3.85 -1.09
N ASP A 90 -18.81 4.62 -2.06
CA ASP A 90 -19.66 5.17 -3.12
C ASP A 90 -19.64 4.30 -4.40
N GLY A 91 -18.70 3.36 -4.51
CA GLY A 91 -18.54 2.45 -5.65
C GLY A 91 -19.30 1.12 -5.57
N ALA A 92 -20.28 1.00 -4.66
CA ALA A 92 -21.02 -0.25 -4.39
C ALA A 92 -21.68 -0.89 -5.63
N GLU A 93 -21.90 -0.13 -6.70
CA GLU A 93 -22.55 -0.60 -7.94
C GLU A 93 -21.56 -1.10 -9.01
N ASP A 94 -20.25 -0.84 -8.87
CA ASP A 94 -19.20 -1.27 -9.81
C ASP A 94 -18.23 -2.25 -9.14
N GLU A 95 -18.59 -3.53 -9.18
CA GLU A 95 -17.78 -4.63 -8.63
C GLU A 95 -16.36 -4.70 -9.22
N ALA A 96 -16.18 -4.33 -10.49
CA ALA A 96 -14.86 -4.35 -11.11
C ALA A 96 -13.95 -3.26 -10.55
N ALA A 97 -14.51 -2.09 -10.24
CA ALA A 97 -13.81 -0.98 -9.63
C ALA A 97 -13.52 -1.19 -8.13
N LEU A 98 -14.48 -1.77 -7.38
CA LEU A 98 -14.26 -2.19 -6.00
C LEU A 98 -13.12 -3.20 -5.90
N ARG A 99 -13.14 -4.22 -6.76
CA ARG A 99 -12.08 -5.22 -6.88
C ARG A 99 -10.73 -4.55 -7.16
N GLY A 100 -10.66 -3.59 -8.07
CA GLY A 100 -9.44 -2.85 -8.39
C GLY A 100 -8.90 -2.01 -7.23
N THR A 101 -9.78 -1.38 -6.46
CA THR A 101 -9.42 -0.61 -5.26
C THR A 101 -8.86 -1.53 -4.18
N ARG A 102 -9.58 -2.62 -3.86
CA ARG A 102 -9.15 -3.62 -2.86
C ARG A 102 -7.84 -4.29 -3.25
N GLN A 103 -7.71 -4.70 -4.50
CA GLN A 103 -6.48 -5.27 -5.03
C GLN A 103 -5.30 -4.30 -4.87
N THR A 104 -5.52 -3.01 -5.16
CA THR A 104 -4.48 -2.00 -5.06
C THR A 104 -4.09 -1.72 -3.60
N LEU A 105 -5.05 -1.66 -2.67
CA LEU A 105 -4.78 -1.55 -1.23
C LEU A 105 -3.88 -2.70 -0.74
N VAL A 106 -4.22 -3.95 -1.07
CA VAL A 106 -3.44 -5.12 -0.65
C VAL A 106 -2.05 -5.10 -1.29
N GLN A 107 -1.95 -4.89 -2.61
CA GLN A 107 -0.66 -4.95 -3.31
C GLN A 107 0.31 -3.84 -2.87
N VAL A 108 -0.19 -2.63 -2.62
CA VAL A 108 0.65 -1.52 -2.14
C VAL A 108 1.11 -1.78 -0.71
N LEU A 109 0.20 -2.20 0.19
CA LEU A 109 0.58 -2.53 1.57
C LEU A 109 1.64 -3.63 1.60
N GLU A 110 1.40 -4.73 0.89
CA GLU A 110 2.30 -5.87 0.76
C GLU A 110 3.70 -5.42 0.32
N SER A 111 3.77 -4.67 -0.79
CA SER A 111 5.04 -4.17 -1.34
C SER A 111 5.78 -3.27 -0.35
N VAL A 112 5.04 -2.40 0.36
CA VAL A 112 5.59 -1.54 1.41
C VAL A 112 6.20 -2.37 2.54
N LEU A 113 5.52 -3.42 3.02
CA LEU A 113 6.03 -4.28 4.08
C LEU A 113 7.35 -4.95 3.66
N ARG A 114 7.43 -5.47 2.43
CA ARG A 114 8.66 -6.06 1.89
C ARG A 114 9.81 -5.06 1.84
N LEU A 115 9.57 -3.86 1.31
CA LEU A 115 10.62 -2.82 1.19
C LEU A 115 11.09 -2.31 2.55
N LEU A 116 10.19 -2.31 3.54
CA LEU A 116 10.45 -1.78 4.87
C LEU A 116 11.07 -2.82 5.82
N HIS A 117 10.97 -4.11 5.49
CA HIS A 117 11.46 -5.21 6.31
C HIS A 117 12.93 -5.09 6.74
N PRO A 118 13.89 -4.63 5.91
CA PRO A 118 15.27 -4.42 6.33
C PRO A 118 15.44 -3.39 7.47
N PHE A 119 14.46 -2.50 7.66
CA PHE A 119 14.50 -1.43 8.66
C PHE A 119 13.67 -1.75 9.90
N MET A 120 12.53 -2.44 9.73
CA MET A 120 11.57 -2.70 10.81
C MET A 120 11.02 -4.13 10.76
N PRO A 121 11.88 -5.16 10.87
CA PRO A 121 11.54 -6.54 10.54
C PRO A 121 10.37 -7.09 11.36
N PHE A 122 10.35 -6.84 12.68
CA PHE A 122 9.34 -7.43 13.56
C PHE A 122 7.91 -6.97 13.29
N ILE A 123 7.69 -5.66 13.08
CA ILE A 123 6.34 -5.15 12.79
C ILE A 123 5.91 -5.51 11.37
N THR A 124 6.85 -5.49 10.41
CA THR A 124 6.52 -5.89 9.05
C THR A 124 6.16 -7.37 8.97
N GLU A 125 6.85 -8.23 9.73
CA GLU A 125 6.55 -9.66 9.81
C GLU A 125 5.18 -9.90 10.48
N GLU A 126 4.90 -9.24 11.61
CA GLU A 126 3.62 -9.39 12.31
C GLU A 126 2.43 -8.97 11.45
N ILE A 127 2.58 -7.93 10.62
CA ILE A 127 1.53 -7.49 9.70
C ILE A 127 1.43 -8.40 8.45
N TRP A 128 2.53 -9.06 8.09
CA TRP A 128 2.60 -9.89 6.89
C TRP A 128 1.84 -11.21 7.03
N GLN A 129 1.80 -11.76 8.25
CA GLN A 129 1.10 -13.00 8.60
C GLN A 129 -0.43 -12.83 8.51
#